data_AF-A0A401X861-F1
#
_entry.id   AF-A0A401X861-F1
#
_cell.length_a   1.000
_cell.length_b   1.000
_cell.length_c   1.000
_cell.angle_alpha   90.00
_cell.angle_beta   90.00
_cell.angle_gamma   90.00
#
_symmetry.space_group_name_H-M   'P 1'
#
loop_
_entity.id
_entity.type
_entity.pdbx_description
1 polymer ?
#
loop_
_entity_poly.entity_id
_entity_poly.type
_entity_poly.pdbx_seq_one_letter_code
_entity_poly.pdbx_strand_id
1 'polypeptide(L)'
;MSDKSPSDQADDPRREIFKQHTSESFAALGRYIQEFELMVDCIRSQCTSFLGGSVRSQIVFSHHAFTAQPLFDLYRALILNELSENPTKILPEDQNLARNLLNDLTAYIQNSVKVRNDIVHGTWRIGWASVNQTDFQNIAVHKLKLVKDGYKIVTPVSSASDLDREIEEIKHIHQLLSKLGGCIAMPLCLDINMPPASKNIFYDKTSKTWSVSLPIESYQT
;
A
#
# COMPACT_ATOMS: atom_id res chain seq x y z
N MET A 1 -24.41 13.33 -53.25
CA MET A 1 -23.32 13.52 -52.28
C MET A 1 -23.27 12.25 -51.44
N SER A 2 -22.36 11.34 -51.77
CA SER A 2 -22.15 10.13 -50.96
C SER A 2 -21.30 10.52 -49.75
N ASP A 3 -21.89 10.47 -48.56
CA ASP A 3 -21.13 10.41 -47.31
C ASP A 3 -20.21 9.19 -47.42
N LYS A 4 -18.91 9.45 -47.58
CA LYS A 4 -17.92 8.39 -47.46
C LYS A 4 -18.06 7.81 -46.05
N SER A 5 -18.24 6.49 -45.98
CA SER A 5 -18.18 5.74 -44.73
C SER A 5 -16.93 6.20 -43.95
N PRO A 6 -17.05 6.59 -42.66
CA PRO A 6 -15.92 6.98 -41.81
C PRO A 6 -14.83 5.91 -41.66
N SER A 7 -15.03 4.71 -42.22
CA SER A 7 -14.09 3.59 -42.22
C SER A 7 -12.82 3.81 -43.04
N ASP A 8 -12.77 4.82 -43.92
CA ASP A 8 -11.65 5.01 -44.86
C ASP A 8 -10.76 6.22 -44.52
N GLN A 9 -10.89 6.80 -43.32
CA GLN A 9 -9.92 7.79 -42.84
C GLN A 9 -8.62 7.07 -42.46
N ALA A 10 -7.57 7.36 -43.22
CA ALA A 10 -6.18 6.95 -43.03
C ALA A 10 -5.75 6.93 -41.56
N ASP A 11 -4.85 6.00 -41.21
CA ASP A 11 -4.24 5.80 -39.89
C ASP A 11 -3.95 7.14 -39.18
N ASP A 12 -4.90 7.58 -38.35
CA ASP A 12 -4.72 8.77 -37.52
C ASP A 12 -3.65 8.45 -36.48
N PRO A 13 -2.46 9.09 -36.52
CA PRO A 13 -1.38 8.79 -35.58
C PRO A 13 -1.79 9.02 -34.12
N ARG A 14 -2.85 9.81 -33.88
CA ARG A 14 -3.43 10.01 -32.54
C ARG A 14 -4.05 8.74 -31.97
N ARG A 15 -4.53 7.82 -32.81
CA ARG A 15 -5.15 6.56 -32.36
C ARG A 15 -4.16 5.68 -31.62
N GLU A 16 -2.92 5.63 -32.09
CA GLU A 16 -1.88 4.82 -31.44
C GLU A 16 -1.43 5.46 -30.13
N ILE A 17 -1.20 6.78 -30.12
CA ILE A 17 -0.86 7.52 -28.88
C ILE A 17 -1.98 7.37 -27.84
N PHE A 18 -3.24 7.52 -28.27
CA PHE A 18 -4.42 7.32 -27.43
C PHE A 18 -4.42 5.94 -26.77
N LYS A 19 -4.23 4.89 -27.59
CA LYS A 19 -4.21 3.50 -27.13
C LYS A 19 -3.07 3.27 -26.14
N GLN A 20 -1.88 3.78 -26.43
CA GLN A 20 -0.71 3.66 -25.57
C GLN A 20 -0.97 4.31 -24.19
N HIS A 21 -1.31 5.60 -24.15
CA HIS A 21 -1.50 6.33 -22.89
C HIS A 21 -2.68 5.79 -22.06
N THR A 22 -3.77 5.41 -22.72
CA THR A 22 -4.94 4.81 -22.06
C THR A 22 -4.57 3.46 -21.45
N SER A 23 -3.85 2.62 -22.20
CA SER A 23 -3.40 1.31 -21.71
C SER A 23 -2.44 1.45 -20.53
N GLU A 24 -1.53 2.42 -20.57
CA GLU A 24 -0.60 2.72 -19.49
C GLU A 24 -1.33 3.17 -18.22
N SER A 25 -2.33 4.04 -18.37
CA SER A 25 -3.17 4.51 -17.25
C SER A 25 -3.95 3.37 -16.58
N PHE A 26 -4.57 2.48 -17.36
CA PHE A 26 -5.24 1.30 -16.81
C PHE A 26 -4.26 0.33 -16.14
N ALA A 27 -3.08 0.14 -16.73
CA ALA A 27 -2.04 -0.70 -16.14
C ALA A 27 -1.54 -0.14 -14.80
N ALA A 28 -1.30 1.17 -14.71
CA ALA A 28 -0.92 1.84 -13.48
C ALA A 28 -1.99 1.68 -12.39
N LEU A 29 -3.28 1.84 -12.74
CA LEU A 29 -4.38 1.61 -11.80
C LEU A 29 -4.43 0.16 -11.30
N GLY A 30 -4.24 -0.81 -12.19
CA GLY A 30 -4.17 -2.23 -11.83
C GLY A 30 -3.02 -2.54 -10.87
N ARG A 31 -1.81 -2.04 -11.17
CA ARG A 31 -0.63 -2.18 -10.30
C ARG A 31 -0.87 -1.56 -8.93
N TYR A 32 -1.47 -0.38 -8.88
CA TYR A 32 -1.81 0.30 -7.63
C TYR A 32 -2.73 -0.56 -6.74
N ILE A 33 -3.82 -1.09 -7.31
CA ILE A 33 -4.75 -1.94 -6.57
C ILE A 33 -4.03 -3.20 -6.08
N GLN A 34 -3.24 -3.84 -6.93
CA GLN A 34 -2.50 -5.05 -6.57
C GLN A 34 -1.55 -4.81 -5.39
N GLU A 35 -0.74 -3.77 -5.43
CA GLU A 35 0.22 -3.45 -4.36
C GLU A 35 -0.48 -3.13 -3.03
N PHE A 36 -1.61 -2.42 -3.09
CA PHE A 36 -2.42 -2.18 -1.89
C PHE A 36 -2.93 -3.49 -1.28
N GLU A 37 -3.46 -4.40 -2.09
CA GLU A 37 -3.98 -5.68 -1.61
C GLU A 37 -2.85 -6.59 -1.10
N LEU A 38 -1.64 -6.55 -1.68
CA LEU A 38 -0.45 -7.24 -1.15
C LEU A 38 -0.04 -6.72 0.24
N MET A 39 -0.08 -5.40 0.46
CA MET A 39 0.16 -4.82 1.77
C MET A 39 -0.87 -5.32 2.80
N VAL A 40 -2.17 -5.33 2.43
CA VAL A 40 -3.25 -5.86 3.31
C VAL A 40 -3.06 -7.34 3.58
N ASP A 41 -2.64 -8.12 2.59
CA ASP A 41 -2.38 -9.56 2.74
C ASP A 41 -1.16 -9.85 3.62
N CYS A 42 -0.14 -9.00 3.60
CA CYS A 42 0.96 -9.07 4.55
C CYS A 42 0.47 -8.91 6.00
N ILE A 43 -0.38 -7.93 6.26
CA ILE A 43 -1.00 -7.73 7.60
C ILE A 43 -1.82 -8.98 7.98
N ARG A 44 -2.60 -9.52 7.06
CA ARG A 44 -3.42 -10.73 7.26
C ARG A 44 -2.57 -11.93 7.66
N SER A 45 -1.50 -12.16 6.91
CA SER A 45 -0.57 -13.25 7.13
C SER A 45 0.08 -13.12 8.50
N GLN A 46 0.51 -11.91 8.89
CA GLN A 46 1.11 -11.68 10.19
C GLN A 46 0.13 -11.87 11.36
N CYS A 47 -1.11 -11.36 11.25
CA CYS A 47 -2.16 -11.63 12.24
C CYS A 47 -2.39 -13.14 12.41
N THR A 48 -2.40 -13.88 11.30
CA THR A 48 -2.53 -15.34 11.31
C THR A 48 -1.35 -15.99 12.03
N SER A 49 -0.12 -15.55 11.75
CA SER A 49 1.09 -16.04 12.41
C SER A 49 1.09 -15.76 13.92
N PHE A 50 0.67 -14.57 14.36
CA PHE A 50 0.55 -14.25 15.79
C PHE A 50 -0.44 -15.16 16.52
N LEU A 51 -1.47 -15.67 15.82
CA LEU A 51 -2.43 -16.63 16.38
C LEU A 51 -2.04 -18.10 16.12
N GLY A 52 -0.74 -18.37 15.94
CA GLY A 52 -0.20 -19.72 15.81
C GLY A 52 -0.39 -20.36 14.42
N GLY A 53 -0.75 -19.58 13.39
CA GLY A 53 -0.76 -20.07 12.01
C GLY A 53 -1.88 -21.06 11.68
N SER A 54 -2.89 -21.20 12.53
CA SER A 54 -3.93 -22.22 12.36
C SER A 54 -4.85 -21.96 11.15
N VAL A 55 -5.42 -23.04 10.58
CA VAL A 55 -6.47 -22.93 9.55
C VAL A 55 -7.66 -22.11 10.05
N ARG A 56 -7.98 -22.19 11.35
CA ARG A 56 -9.08 -21.41 11.95
C ARG A 56 -8.80 -19.90 11.88
N SER A 57 -7.58 -19.47 12.24
CA SER A 57 -7.18 -18.06 12.10
C SER A 57 -7.18 -17.60 10.65
N GLN A 58 -6.76 -18.45 9.70
CA GLN A 58 -6.83 -18.13 8.28
C GLN A 58 -8.28 -17.89 7.82
N ILE A 59 -9.22 -18.74 8.23
CA ILE A 59 -10.64 -18.60 7.90
C ILE A 59 -11.19 -17.28 8.47
N VAL A 60 -10.89 -16.98 9.74
CA VAL A 60 -11.32 -15.74 10.39
C VAL A 60 -10.79 -14.52 9.62
N PHE A 61 -9.50 -14.46 9.32
CA PHE A 61 -8.90 -13.30 8.67
C PHE A 61 -9.14 -13.20 7.16
N SER A 62 -9.65 -14.26 6.53
CA SER A 62 -10.14 -14.23 5.15
C SER A 62 -11.58 -13.71 5.04
N HIS A 63 -12.26 -13.47 6.17
CA HIS A 63 -13.63 -12.96 6.14
C HIS A 63 -13.68 -11.51 5.62
N HIS A 64 -14.62 -11.21 4.72
CA HIS A 64 -14.76 -9.91 4.04
C HIS A 64 -14.97 -8.71 4.99
N ALA A 65 -15.39 -8.94 6.23
CA ALA A 65 -15.47 -7.89 7.24
C ALA A 65 -14.09 -7.36 7.68
N PHE A 66 -13.02 -8.16 7.55
CA PHE A 66 -11.64 -7.73 7.80
C PHE A 66 -11.08 -7.00 6.57
N THR A 67 -11.68 -5.84 6.30
CA THR A 67 -11.11 -4.85 5.39
C THR A 67 -9.83 -4.25 5.98
N ALA A 68 -9.10 -3.45 5.21
CA ALA A 68 -7.78 -2.93 5.58
C ALA A 68 -7.73 -2.27 6.97
N GLN A 69 -8.69 -1.41 7.33
CA GLN A 69 -8.66 -0.69 8.60
C GLN A 69 -8.91 -1.62 9.82
N PRO A 70 -10.01 -2.40 9.90
CA PRO A 70 -10.20 -3.36 10.99
C PRO A 70 -9.04 -4.37 11.13
N LEU A 71 -8.49 -4.82 10.01
CA LEU A 71 -7.37 -5.77 10.01
C LEU A 71 -6.11 -5.12 10.61
N PHE A 72 -5.80 -3.87 10.25
CA PHE A 72 -4.67 -3.15 10.79
C PHE A 72 -4.86 -2.79 12.28
N ASP A 73 -6.06 -2.40 12.70
CA ASP A 73 -6.36 -2.12 14.11
C ASP A 73 -6.11 -3.36 14.98
N LEU A 74 -6.51 -4.53 14.48
CA LEU A 74 -6.23 -5.80 15.14
C LEU A 74 -4.73 -6.14 15.14
N TYR A 75 -4.05 -5.99 14.01
CA TYR A 75 -2.60 -6.20 13.91
C TYR A 75 -1.83 -5.37 14.94
N ARG A 76 -2.16 -4.09 15.03
CA ARG A 76 -1.60 -3.18 16.03
C ARG A 76 -1.87 -3.68 17.45
N ALA A 77 -3.09 -4.11 17.74
CA ALA A 77 -3.45 -4.63 19.05
C ALA A 77 -2.63 -5.89 19.42
N LEU A 78 -2.47 -6.84 18.47
CA LEU A 78 -1.67 -8.04 18.67
C LEU A 78 -0.21 -7.69 18.99
N ILE A 79 0.41 -6.80 18.21
CA ILE A 79 1.78 -6.38 18.50
C ILE A 79 1.91 -5.71 19.87
N LEU A 80 1.00 -4.79 20.20
CA LEU A 80 1.05 -4.11 21.50
C LEU A 80 0.85 -5.09 22.66
N ASN A 81 0.04 -6.13 22.47
CA ASN A 81 -0.12 -7.21 23.45
C ASN A 81 1.20 -7.97 23.62
N GLU A 82 1.83 -8.40 22.52
CA GLU A 82 3.10 -9.11 22.55
C GLU A 82 4.22 -8.31 23.24
N LEU A 83 4.33 -7.02 22.93
CA LEU A 83 5.30 -6.12 23.58
C LEU A 83 5.05 -5.97 25.09
N SER A 84 3.82 -6.17 25.55
CA SER A 84 3.43 -5.98 26.96
C SER A 84 3.53 -7.28 27.77
N GLU A 85 3.24 -8.44 27.17
CA GLU A 85 3.30 -9.75 27.84
C GLU A 85 4.72 -10.32 27.94
N ASN A 86 5.65 -9.90 27.07
CA ASN A 86 7.02 -10.42 27.02
C ASN A 86 8.10 -9.36 27.35
N PRO A 87 8.03 -8.60 28.47
CA PRO A 87 8.92 -7.47 28.73
C PRO A 87 10.38 -7.87 28.95
N THR A 88 10.65 -9.12 29.31
CA THR A 88 12.02 -9.65 29.51
C THR A 88 12.70 -10.06 28.21
N LYS A 89 11.94 -10.29 27.13
CA LYS A 89 12.47 -10.75 25.83
C LYS A 89 12.91 -9.60 24.93
N ILE A 90 12.37 -8.39 25.15
CA ILE A 90 12.59 -7.22 24.28
C ILE A 90 13.10 -6.07 25.15
N LEU A 91 14.26 -5.51 24.78
CA LEU A 91 14.83 -4.37 25.49
C LEU A 91 13.85 -3.17 25.50
N PRO A 92 13.75 -2.40 26.60
CA PRO A 92 12.81 -1.27 26.67
C PRO A 92 12.97 -0.24 25.55
N GLU A 93 14.20 -0.02 25.08
CA GLU A 93 14.50 0.83 23.93
C GLU A 93 13.86 0.33 22.63
N ASP A 94 13.89 -0.99 22.39
CA ASP A 94 13.34 -1.61 21.20
C ASP A 94 11.80 -1.66 21.27
N GLN A 95 11.23 -1.81 22.48
CA GLN A 95 9.78 -1.67 22.68
C GLN A 95 9.29 -0.25 22.32
N ASN A 96 10.01 0.79 22.76
CA ASN A 96 9.68 2.17 22.43
C ASN A 96 9.82 2.43 20.92
N LEU A 97 10.87 1.89 20.30
CA LEU A 97 11.07 1.96 18.86
C LEU A 97 9.90 1.33 18.10
N ALA A 98 9.49 0.12 18.48
CA ALA A 98 8.36 -0.58 17.87
C ALA A 98 7.03 0.18 18.03
N ARG A 99 6.78 0.78 19.21
CA ARG A 99 5.58 1.62 19.46
C ARG A 99 5.57 2.86 18.58
N ASN A 100 6.72 3.52 18.41
CA ASN A 100 6.83 4.69 17.54
C ASN A 100 6.60 4.31 16.08
N LEU A 101 7.24 3.24 15.60
CA LEU A 101 7.03 2.71 14.25
C LEU A 101 5.56 2.35 14.01
N LEU A 102 4.89 1.69 14.96
CA LEU A 102 3.47 1.36 14.85
C LEU A 102 2.59 2.61 14.75
N ASN A 103 2.91 3.68 15.47
CA ASN A 103 2.17 4.94 15.38
C ASN A 103 2.34 5.59 14.01
N ASP A 104 3.55 5.60 13.46
CA ASP A 104 3.81 6.13 12.12
C ASP A 104 3.13 5.28 11.04
N LEU A 105 3.26 3.95 11.12
CA LEU A 105 2.56 3.00 10.24
C LEU A 105 1.05 3.18 10.30
N THR A 106 0.49 3.52 11.47
CA THR A 106 -0.94 3.81 11.60
C THR A 106 -1.33 5.00 10.75
N ALA A 107 -0.57 6.09 10.80
CA ALA A 107 -0.84 7.27 9.99
C ALA A 107 -0.69 6.96 8.49
N TYR A 108 0.36 6.23 8.10
CA TYR A 108 0.59 5.85 6.71
C TYR A 108 -0.54 4.96 6.17
N ILE A 109 -0.91 3.89 6.87
CA ILE A 109 -1.97 2.96 6.44
C ILE A 109 -3.33 3.64 6.40
N GLN A 110 -3.67 4.48 7.40
CA GLN A 110 -4.91 5.26 7.37
C GLN A 110 -4.96 6.19 6.14
N ASN A 111 -3.84 6.82 5.79
CA ASN A 111 -3.75 7.62 4.58
C ASN A 111 -3.91 6.76 3.32
N SER A 112 -3.20 5.64 3.20
CA SER A 112 -3.30 4.73 2.05
C SER A 112 -4.71 4.16 1.88
N VAL A 113 -5.40 3.79 2.97
CA VAL A 113 -6.80 3.34 2.94
C VAL A 113 -7.71 4.45 2.42
N LYS A 114 -7.51 5.69 2.89
CA LYS A 114 -8.28 6.84 2.44
C LYS A 114 -8.05 7.11 0.94
N VAL A 115 -6.80 7.13 0.49
CA VAL A 115 -6.43 7.34 -0.92
C VAL A 115 -7.01 6.21 -1.78
N ARG A 116 -6.87 4.94 -1.36
CA ARG A 116 -7.45 3.78 -2.06
C ARG A 116 -8.95 3.90 -2.20
N ASN A 117 -9.64 4.26 -1.13
CA ASN A 117 -11.08 4.47 -1.17
C ASN A 117 -11.45 5.63 -2.10
N ASP A 118 -10.63 6.66 -2.21
CA ASP A 118 -10.87 7.75 -3.14
C ASP A 118 -10.66 7.36 -4.60
N ILE A 119 -9.63 6.57 -4.87
CA ILE A 119 -9.30 6.02 -6.19
C ILE A 119 -10.37 5.01 -6.62
N VAL A 120 -10.63 3.97 -5.83
CA VAL A 120 -11.52 2.85 -6.21
C VAL A 120 -12.99 3.28 -6.30
N HIS A 121 -13.43 4.23 -5.47
CA HIS A 121 -14.81 4.73 -5.50
C HIS A 121 -14.97 6.05 -6.26
N GLY A 122 -13.93 6.51 -6.96
CA GLY A 122 -14.02 7.65 -7.85
C GLY A 122 -14.73 7.32 -9.16
N THR A 123 -15.29 8.32 -9.82
CA THR A 123 -15.75 8.22 -11.21
C THR A 123 -14.59 8.53 -12.15
N TRP A 124 -14.21 7.55 -12.97
CA TRP A 124 -13.06 7.61 -13.86
C TRP A 124 -13.45 7.99 -15.28
N ARG A 125 -12.61 8.81 -15.91
CA ARG A 125 -12.61 9.12 -17.34
C ARG A 125 -11.18 8.97 -17.86
N ILE A 126 -10.84 7.74 -18.26
CA ILE A 126 -9.57 7.40 -18.91
C ILE A 126 -9.84 7.31 -20.41
N GLY A 127 -8.99 7.94 -21.23
CA GLY A 127 -9.22 8.01 -22.68
C GLY A 127 -10.44 8.84 -23.06
N TRP A 128 -10.91 9.73 -22.18
CA TRP A 128 -11.91 10.72 -22.56
C TRP A 128 -11.19 11.93 -23.14
N ALA A 129 -11.47 12.25 -24.40
CA ALA A 129 -10.75 13.31 -25.09
C ALA A 129 -11.62 14.11 -26.05
N SER A 130 -11.26 15.38 -26.24
CA SER A 130 -11.87 16.21 -27.29
C SER A 130 -11.25 15.89 -28.66
N VAL A 131 -11.95 16.29 -29.73
CA VAL A 131 -11.49 16.12 -31.12
C VAL A 131 -10.10 16.78 -31.37
N ASN A 132 -9.74 17.78 -30.57
CA ASN A 132 -8.49 18.54 -30.72
C ASN A 132 -7.41 18.12 -29.72
N GLN A 133 -7.68 17.14 -28.86
CA GLN A 133 -6.74 16.71 -27.83
C GLN A 133 -5.69 15.76 -28.42
N THR A 134 -4.42 16.07 -28.17
CA THR A 134 -3.27 15.29 -28.65
C THR A 134 -2.53 14.58 -27.52
N ASP A 135 -2.77 14.99 -26.28
CA ASP A 135 -2.22 14.37 -25.07
C ASP A 135 -3.32 13.65 -24.28
N PHE A 136 -3.07 12.39 -23.96
CA PHE A 136 -3.99 11.48 -23.29
C PHE A 136 -3.42 10.90 -21.99
N GLN A 137 -2.32 11.47 -21.46
CA GLN A 137 -1.71 11.03 -20.20
C GLN A 137 -2.52 11.42 -18.96
N ASN A 138 -3.35 12.46 -19.08
CA ASN A 138 -4.17 12.94 -17.99
C ASN A 138 -5.32 11.98 -17.69
N ILE A 139 -5.42 11.60 -16.42
CA ILE A 139 -6.51 10.80 -15.88
C ILE A 139 -7.45 11.72 -15.12
N ALA A 140 -8.72 11.76 -15.52
CA ALA A 140 -9.74 12.46 -14.75
C ALA A 140 -10.47 11.47 -13.83
N VAL A 141 -10.13 11.51 -12.54
CA VAL A 141 -10.91 10.85 -11.49
C VAL A 141 -11.49 11.90 -10.54
N HIS A 142 -12.78 11.77 -10.24
CA HIS A 142 -13.45 12.64 -9.29
C HIS A 142 -14.28 11.83 -8.31
N LYS A 143 -14.24 12.23 -7.04
CA LYS A 143 -15.10 11.68 -5.98
C LYS A 143 -15.79 12.82 -5.26
N LEU A 144 -17.10 12.71 -5.15
CA LEU A 144 -17.90 13.61 -4.32
C LEU A 144 -17.75 13.18 -2.85
N LYS A 145 -17.33 14.11 -2.00
CA LYS A 145 -17.28 13.92 -0.55
C LYS A 145 -18.19 14.91 0.13
N LEU A 146 -19.04 14.42 1.03
CA LEU A 146 -19.81 15.27 1.94
C LEU A 146 -18.86 15.97 2.91
N VAL A 147 -19.09 17.26 3.12
CA VAL A 147 -18.42 18.12 4.09
C VAL A 147 -19.48 18.93 4.85
N LYS A 148 -19.09 19.61 5.93
CA LYS A 148 -20.03 20.37 6.77
C LYS A 148 -20.91 21.34 5.96
N ASP A 149 -20.34 21.96 4.92
CA ASP A 149 -21.00 22.99 4.10
C ASP A 149 -21.47 22.46 2.73
N GLY A 150 -21.74 21.15 2.61
CA GLY A 150 -22.27 20.53 1.39
C GLY A 150 -21.38 19.41 0.86
N TYR A 151 -20.91 19.54 -0.39
CA TYR A 151 -20.01 18.56 -0.99
C TYR A 151 -18.76 19.22 -1.57
N LYS A 152 -17.66 18.47 -1.60
CA LYS A 152 -16.44 18.82 -2.34
C LYS A 152 -16.10 17.74 -3.36
N ILE A 153 -15.56 18.16 -4.48
CA ILE A 153 -14.95 17.25 -5.46
C ILE A 153 -13.50 17.02 -5.05
N VAL A 154 -13.09 15.77 -4.97
CA VAL A 154 -11.70 15.37 -4.71
C VAL A 154 -11.17 14.66 -5.94
N THR A 155 -9.96 15.03 -6.36
CA THR A 155 -9.19 14.39 -7.43
C THR A 155 -7.97 13.72 -6.81
N PRO A 156 -8.05 12.42 -6.47
CA PRO A 156 -6.97 11.75 -5.75
C PRO A 156 -5.71 11.55 -6.61
N VAL A 157 -5.87 11.37 -7.91
CA VAL A 157 -4.77 11.26 -8.88
C VAL A 157 -5.17 11.97 -10.18
N SER A 158 -4.18 12.41 -10.96
CA SER A 158 -4.36 13.12 -12.23
C SER A 158 -3.60 12.48 -13.39
N SER A 159 -2.76 11.48 -13.11
CA SER A 159 -1.90 10.82 -14.11
C SER A 159 -1.47 9.43 -13.65
N ALA A 160 -0.86 8.66 -14.57
CA ALA A 160 -0.23 7.38 -14.23
C ALA A 160 0.94 7.54 -13.26
N SER A 161 1.72 8.62 -13.38
CA SER A 161 2.86 8.86 -12.47
C SER A 161 2.42 9.18 -11.05
N ASP A 162 1.25 9.80 -10.86
CA ASP A 162 0.67 9.96 -9.52
C ASP A 162 0.37 8.60 -8.88
N LEU A 163 -0.15 7.64 -9.65
CA LEU A 163 -0.38 6.26 -9.18
C LEU A 163 0.93 5.55 -8.86
N ASP A 164 1.97 5.72 -9.68
CA ASP A 164 3.28 5.13 -9.42
C ASP A 164 3.91 5.66 -8.12
N ARG A 165 3.71 6.95 -7.77
CA ARG A 165 4.14 7.47 -6.46
C ARG A 165 3.41 6.82 -5.29
N GLU A 166 2.10 6.64 -5.41
CA GLU A 166 1.31 5.95 -4.37
C GLU A 166 1.71 4.46 -4.24
N ILE A 167 2.09 3.81 -5.35
CA ILE A 167 2.64 2.45 -5.35
C ILE A 167 3.93 2.38 -4.53
N GLU A 168 4.86 3.30 -4.74
CA GLU A 168 6.14 3.30 -4.01
C GLU A 168 5.93 3.52 -2.50
N GLU A 169 4.98 4.38 -2.11
CA GLU A 169 4.59 4.55 -0.70
C GLU A 169 4.02 3.25 -0.11
N ILE A 170 3.11 2.57 -0.83
CA ILE A 170 2.54 1.29 -0.38
C ILE A 170 3.63 0.21 -0.24
N LYS A 171 4.55 0.12 -1.19
CA LYS A 171 5.70 -0.81 -1.10
C LYS A 171 6.56 -0.52 0.11
N HIS A 172 6.81 0.76 0.39
CA HIS A 172 7.56 1.17 1.58
C HIS A 172 6.87 0.70 2.86
N ILE A 173 5.56 0.95 3.00
CA ILE A 173 4.75 0.48 4.13
C ILE A 173 4.81 -1.05 4.24
N HIS A 174 4.65 -1.77 3.13
CA HIS A 174 4.70 -3.23 3.08
C HIS A 174 6.06 -3.77 3.56
N GLN A 175 7.17 -3.15 3.17
CA GLN A 175 8.50 -3.53 3.65
C GLN A 175 8.65 -3.32 5.17
N LEU A 176 8.17 -2.20 5.69
CA LEU A 176 8.18 -1.91 7.13
C LEU A 176 7.34 -2.91 7.92
N LEU A 177 6.12 -3.21 7.45
CA LEU A 177 5.24 -4.24 8.04
C LEU A 177 5.92 -5.60 8.07
N SER A 178 6.48 -6.04 6.94
CA SER A 178 7.17 -7.34 6.82
C SER A 178 8.31 -7.48 7.83
N LYS A 179 9.11 -6.44 7.99
CA LYS A 179 10.24 -6.45 8.92
C LYS A 179 9.79 -6.36 10.38
N LEU A 180 8.82 -5.51 10.70
CA LEU A 180 8.25 -5.44 12.04
C LEU A 180 7.66 -6.79 12.47
N GLY A 181 6.86 -7.42 11.60
CA GLY A 181 6.32 -8.76 11.81
C GLY A 181 7.41 -9.80 12.02
N GLY A 182 8.44 -9.81 11.17
CA GLY A 182 9.59 -10.71 11.33
C GLY A 182 10.32 -10.53 12.66
N CYS A 183 10.55 -9.28 13.08
CA CYS A 183 11.24 -8.98 14.35
C CYS A 183 10.45 -9.43 15.58
N ILE A 184 9.11 -9.38 15.55
CA ILE A 184 8.28 -9.72 16.70
C ILE A 184 7.85 -11.19 16.68
N ALA A 185 7.54 -11.75 15.51
CA ALA A 185 7.07 -13.13 15.39
C ALA A 185 8.20 -14.18 15.39
N MET A 186 9.38 -13.89 14.84
CA MET A 186 10.47 -14.90 14.80
C MET A 186 10.97 -15.35 16.18
N PRO A 187 11.17 -14.46 17.18
CA PRO A 187 11.56 -14.87 18.51
C PRO A 187 10.50 -15.73 19.24
N LEU A 188 9.26 -15.76 18.74
CA LEU A 188 8.16 -16.56 19.30
C LEU A 188 8.09 -17.95 18.68
N CYS A 189 8.44 -18.09 17.38
CA CYS A 189 8.42 -19.37 16.68
C CYS A 189 9.68 -20.22 16.92
N LEU A 190 10.79 -19.57 17.26
CA LEU A 190 12.08 -20.22 17.49
C LEU A 190 12.46 -20.00 18.95
N ASP A 191 12.40 -21.07 19.75
CA ASP A 191 12.88 -21.15 21.15
C ASP A 191 14.42 -21.07 21.21
N ILE A 192 15.00 -20.14 20.43
CA ILE A 192 16.42 -20.04 20.15
C ILE A 192 16.86 -18.65 20.57
N ASN A 193 17.85 -18.59 21.47
CA ASN A 193 18.67 -17.41 21.73
C ASN A 193 19.42 -17.03 20.43
N MET A 194 18.72 -16.41 19.48
CA MET A 194 19.40 -15.76 18.37
C MET A 194 20.12 -14.53 18.93
N PRO A 195 21.41 -14.31 18.61
CA PRO A 195 22.04 -13.03 18.89
C PRO A 195 21.17 -11.93 18.29
N PRO A 196 21.04 -10.76 18.93
CA PRO A 196 20.11 -9.71 18.52
C PRO A 196 20.34 -9.44 17.04
N ALA A 197 19.44 -9.97 16.20
CA ALA A 197 19.57 -9.87 14.77
C ALA A 197 19.67 -8.37 14.50
N SER A 198 20.80 -7.99 13.90
CA SER A 198 21.20 -6.62 13.58
C SER A 198 19.97 -5.74 13.39
N LYS A 199 19.82 -4.73 14.26
CA LYS A 199 18.75 -3.74 14.20
C LYS A 199 18.74 -3.15 12.79
N ASN A 200 17.90 -3.69 11.90
CA ASN A 200 17.90 -3.31 10.49
C ASN A 200 16.92 -2.18 10.22
N ILE A 201 16.08 -1.82 11.20
CA ILE A 201 15.13 -0.73 11.14
C ILE A 201 15.75 0.48 11.84
N PHE A 202 15.90 1.58 11.10
CA PHE A 202 16.41 2.83 11.62
C PHE A 202 15.39 3.93 11.40
N TYR A 203 15.30 4.87 12.34
CA TYR A 203 14.55 6.10 12.14
C TYR A 203 15.53 7.23 11.81
N ASP A 204 15.47 7.75 10.59
CA ASP A 204 16.20 8.96 10.24
C ASP A 204 15.39 10.17 10.72
N LYS A 205 15.92 10.85 11.74
CA LYS A 205 15.30 12.04 12.33
C LYS A 205 15.23 13.23 11.35
N THR A 206 16.12 13.27 10.36
CA THR A 206 16.23 14.35 9.38
C THR A 206 15.10 14.26 8.36
N SER A 207 14.94 13.09 7.75
CA SER A 207 13.85 12.82 6.80
C SER A 207 12.52 12.52 7.51
N LYS A 208 12.55 12.19 8.81
CA LYS A 208 11.42 11.63 9.57
C LYS A 208 10.88 10.35 8.92
N THR A 209 11.76 9.55 8.33
CA THR A 209 11.40 8.30 7.67
C THR A 209 12.07 7.11 8.34
N TRP A 210 11.39 5.98 8.26
CA TRP A 210 11.96 4.70 8.65
C TRP A 210 12.75 4.14 7.47
N SER A 211 13.93 3.60 7.74
CA SER A 211 14.79 3.02 6.70
C SER A 211 15.18 1.58 7.01
N VAL A 212 15.24 0.89 5.87
CA VAL A 212 15.41 -0.53 5.57
C VAL A 212 16.84 -1.06 5.40
N SER A 213 17.76 -1.22 6.38
CA SER A 213 19.05 -1.85 6.00
C SER A 213 18.87 -3.34 5.70
N LEU A 214 19.54 -3.84 4.67
CA LEU A 214 19.76 -5.27 4.52
C LEU A 214 21.00 -5.65 5.34
N PRO A 215 21.07 -6.87 5.92
CA PRO A 215 22.32 -7.37 6.45
C PRO A 215 23.37 -7.27 5.33
N ILE A 216 24.47 -6.55 5.59
CA ILE A 216 25.63 -6.63 4.70
C ILE A 216 26.15 -8.04 4.89
N GLU A 217 25.80 -8.93 3.96
CA GLU A 217 26.35 -10.27 3.92
C GLU A 217 27.85 -10.15 3.68
N SER A 218 28.65 -10.16 4.75
CA SER A 218 30.08 -10.41 4.66
C SER A 218 30.30 -11.90 4.39
N TYR A 219 29.86 -12.39 3.23
CA TYR A 219 30.38 -13.63 2.67
C TYR A 219 31.74 -13.31 2.05
N GLN A 220 32.75 -13.15 2.91
CA GLN A 220 34.13 -13.38 2.50
C GLN A 220 34.35 -14.89 2.61
N THR A 221 34.32 -15.56 1.47
CA THR A 221 34.82 -16.93 1.27
C THR A 221 36.32 -16.99 1.52
#